data_AF-A0A2N2DA49-F1
#
_entry.id   AF-A0A2N2DA49-F1
#
_cell.length_a   1.000
_cell.length_b   1.000
_cell.length_c   1.000
_cell.angle_alpha   90.00
_cell.angle_beta   90.00
_cell.angle_gamma   90.00
#
_symmetry.space_group_name_H-M   'P 1'
#
loop_
_entity.id
_entity.type
_entity.pdbx_description
1 polymer ?
#
loop_
_entity_poly.entity_id
_entity_poly.type
_entity_poly.pdbx_seq_one_letter_code
_entity_poly.pdbx_strand_id
1 'polypeptide(L)'
;MAVIAFTSENETDRAKNILDKFNLLQNSDGSWDQCYSANDAGVCAYNRQTGDISWLIMAINYYEYYTGDDNYSYMAIKALNFLDTLRDANPTNETYGALVMYPNSTAYSTENNYDAYSAYYHRGILSKNYSFIEKANLIKNYLITEMWSNSSESNNLNPHPDVFWVGYNNFGYYTDPQSWGVLSLGAYGPNGENFTRALEWLYLYGYGYNSTRHNQTYNTEIDGFDFWTKPVKNSTWLEGTEGVAAAYYSIGDNEMGDYFHNQTKKVISANGGIIYSFSETNALDIRYPDNFRHNSIASTVWYYLNEKKINPFKLNLTLDVFCDANDNCSGNQVCNYSTRLCQDLNCQIDYEPFNHHCYHNCDLNYDKIHFHDYDDLMLAYKCFLGINKNCSNNYQNWEYMKKEYQCFVNNK
;
A
#
# COMPACT_ATOMS: atom_id res chain seq x y z
N MET A 1 -10.62 0.25 -8.70
CA MET A 1 -11.18 -1.12 -8.52
C MET A 1 -11.18 -1.99 -9.78
N ALA A 2 -11.88 -1.65 -10.87
CA ALA A 2 -11.98 -2.52 -12.06
C ALA A 2 -10.62 -2.98 -12.65
N VAL A 3 -9.63 -2.09 -12.68
CA VAL A 3 -8.25 -2.42 -13.09
C VAL A 3 -7.66 -3.57 -12.25
N ILE A 4 -7.88 -3.58 -10.93
CA ILE A 4 -7.41 -4.65 -10.04
C ILE A 4 -8.07 -5.97 -10.41
N ALA A 5 -9.40 -5.98 -10.61
CA ALA A 5 -10.13 -7.18 -11.00
C ALA A 5 -9.63 -7.75 -12.34
N PHE A 6 -9.55 -6.94 -13.39
CA PHE A 6 -9.06 -7.38 -14.69
C PHE A 6 -7.61 -7.87 -14.63
N THR A 7 -6.75 -7.17 -13.88
CA THR A 7 -5.36 -7.61 -13.68
C THR A 7 -5.31 -8.97 -12.98
N SER A 8 -6.14 -9.18 -11.95
CA SER A 8 -6.20 -10.45 -11.22
C SER A 8 -6.66 -11.64 -12.08
N GLU A 9 -7.28 -11.38 -13.23
CA GLU A 9 -7.67 -12.36 -14.24
C GLU A 9 -6.71 -12.51 -15.41
N ASN A 10 -5.57 -11.82 -15.37
CA ASN A 10 -4.68 -11.74 -16.52
C ASN A 10 -5.38 -11.13 -17.76
N GLU A 11 -6.48 -10.38 -17.59
CA GLU A 11 -7.11 -9.54 -18.62
C GLU A 11 -6.40 -8.18 -18.71
N THR A 12 -5.07 -8.23 -18.89
CA THR A 12 -4.18 -7.06 -18.82
C THR A 12 -4.52 -6.00 -19.86
N ASP A 13 -4.96 -6.38 -21.05
CA ASP A 13 -5.39 -5.43 -22.10
C ASP A 13 -6.57 -4.55 -21.67
N ARG A 14 -7.53 -5.11 -20.90
CA ARG A 14 -8.68 -4.34 -20.40
C ARG A 14 -8.27 -3.40 -19.28
N ALA A 15 -7.42 -3.88 -18.37
CA ALA A 15 -6.83 -3.06 -17.33
C ALA A 15 -6.05 -1.88 -17.94
N LYS A 16 -5.21 -2.17 -18.94
CA LYS A 16 -4.43 -1.19 -19.69
C LYS A 16 -5.31 -0.13 -20.36
N ASN A 17 -6.38 -0.54 -21.03
CA ASN A 17 -7.31 0.39 -21.68
C ASN A 17 -7.90 1.40 -20.68
N ILE A 18 -8.30 0.95 -19.49
CA ILE A 18 -8.82 1.84 -18.45
C ILE A 18 -7.72 2.80 -17.98
N LEU A 19 -6.50 2.30 -17.72
CA LEU A 19 -5.38 3.13 -17.29
C LEU A 19 -4.96 4.16 -18.36
N ASP A 20 -4.96 3.80 -19.64
CA ASP A 20 -4.71 4.72 -20.75
C ASP A 20 -5.72 5.86 -20.78
N LYS A 21 -7.00 5.58 -20.50
CA LYS A 21 -8.04 6.62 -20.40
C LYS A 21 -7.80 7.55 -19.22
N PHE A 22 -7.50 7.00 -18.05
CA PHE A 22 -7.19 7.84 -16.87
C PHE A 22 -5.91 8.65 -17.05
N ASN A 23 -4.92 8.15 -17.79
CA ASN A 23 -3.72 8.92 -18.12
C ASN A 23 -4.04 10.15 -18.97
N LEU A 24 -4.99 10.05 -19.90
CA LEU A 24 -5.47 11.19 -20.68
C LEU A 24 -6.33 12.17 -19.87
N LEU A 25 -7.00 11.68 -18.83
CA LEU A 25 -7.88 12.49 -17.97
C LEU A 25 -7.16 13.13 -16.78
N GLN A 26 -5.89 12.79 -16.53
CA GLN A 26 -5.15 13.34 -15.40
C GLN A 26 -4.98 14.85 -15.57
N ASN A 27 -5.37 15.60 -14.54
CA ASN A 27 -5.17 17.04 -14.48
C ASN A 27 -3.66 17.37 -14.48
N SER A 28 -3.33 18.61 -14.86
CA SER A 28 -1.92 19.05 -14.95
C SER A 28 -1.18 18.93 -13.61
N ASP A 29 -1.87 19.17 -12.50
CA ASP A 29 -1.36 19.04 -11.13
C ASP A 29 -1.21 17.58 -10.64
N GLY A 30 -1.66 16.59 -11.41
CA GLY A 30 -1.60 15.18 -11.07
C GLY A 30 -2.89 14.59 -10.48
N SER A 31 -3.89 15.42 -10.18
CA SER A 31 -5.18 14.96 -9.67
C SER A 31 -6.08 14.35 -10.75
N TRP A 32 -7.18 13.75 -10.32
CA TRP A 32 -8.35 13.48 -11.14
C TRP A 32 -9.58 14.12 -10.49
N ASP A 33 -10.55 14.49 -11.32
CA ASP A 33 -11.88 14.85 -10.86
C ASP A 33 -12.60 13.59 -10.37
N GLN A 34 -13.50 13.74 -9.39
CA GLN A 34 -14.19 12.64 -8.71
C GLN A 34 -15.02 11.77 -9.67
N CYS A 35 -15.58 12.35 -10.73
CA CYS A 35 -16.52 11.65 -11.59
C CYS A 35 -16.37 12.06 -13.04
N TYR A 36 -16.42 11.05 -13.92
CA TYR A 36 -16.46 11.22 -15.37
C TYR A 36 -17.63 10.43 -15.97
N SER A 37 -18.27 11.01 -16.99
CA SER A 37 -19.25 10.33 -17.83
C SER A 37 -18.55 9.26 -18.68
N ALA A 38 -19.05 8.03 -18.64
CA ALA A 38 -18.50 6.94 -19.43
C ALA A 38 -18.69 7.12 -20.95
N ASN A 39 -19.61 7.99 -21.38
CA ASN A 39 -19.95 8.18 -22.80
C ASN A 39 -18.98 9.11 -23.53
N ASP A 40 -18.59 10.21 -22.88
CA ASP A 40 -17.85 11.31 -23.50
C ASP A 40 -16.67 11.79 -22.64
N ALA A 41 -16.42 11.14 -21.50
CA ALA A 41 -15.43 11.54 -20.50
C ALA A 41 -15.63 12.95 -19.93
N GLY A 42 -16.84 13.50 -20.03
CA GLY A 42 -17.19 14.78 -19.41
C GLY A 42 -17.17 14.67 -17.88
N VAL A 43 -16.60 15.66 -17.21
CA VAL A 43 -16.56 15.70 -15.73
C VAL A 43 -17.97 15.86 -15.17
N CYS A 44 -18.39 14.95 -14.27
CA CYS A 44 -19.67 15.04 -13.55
C CYS A 44 -19.53 15.57 -12.12
N ALA A 45 -18.35 15.51 -11.52
CA ALA A 45 -18.06 16.11 -10.22
C ALA A 45 -16.59 16.51 -10.15
N TYR A 46 -16.33 17.76 -9.78
CA TYR A 46 -15.00 18.40 -9.78
C TYR A 46 -14.23 18.26 -8.46
N ASN A 47 -14.81 17.61 -7.45
CA ASN A 47 -14.08 17.38 -6.21
C ASN A 47 -12.90 16.46 -6.52
N ARG A 48 -11.72 16.77 -6.01
CA ARG A 48 -10.52 15.95 -6.21
C ARG A 48 -10.28 15.18 -4.92
N GLN A 49 -11.01 14.08 -4.75
CA GLN A 49 -11.06 13.38 -3.47
C GLN A 49 -9.84 12.50 -3.25
N THR A 50 -9.31 12.54 -2.02
CA THR A 50 -8.15 11.75 -1.60
C THR A 50 -8.38 10.26 -1.76
N GLY A 51 -9.57 9.75 -1.38
CA GLY A 51 -9.92 8.33 -1.52
C GLY A 51 -9.93 7.89 -2.99
N ASP A 52 -10.70 8.58 -3.85
CA ASP A 52 -10.81 8.29 -5.28
C ASP A 52 -9.44 8.24 -5.98
N ILE A 53 -8.59 9.24 -5.72
CA ILE A 53 -7.24 9.33 -6.29
C ILE A 53 -6.37 8.19 -5.76
N SER A 54 -6.45 7.89 -4.46
CA SER A 54 -5.69 6.81 -3.83
C SER A 54 -6.06 5.44 -4.39
N TRP A 55 -7.35 5.18 -4.62
CA TRP A 55 -7.82 3.94 -5.26
C TRP A 55 -7.29 3.73 -6.68
N LEU A 56 -7.13 4.82 -7.45
CA LEU A 56 -6.52 4.74 -8.77
C LEU A 56 -5.01 4.47 -8.68
N ILE A 57 -4.30 5.07 -7.71
CA ILE A 57 -2.89 4.76 -7.45
C ILE A 57 -2.73 3.30 -7.01
N MET A 58 -3.57 2.81 -6.10
CA MET A 58 -3.59 1.40 -5.69
C MET A 58 -3.80 0.47 -6.88
N ALA A 59 -4.69 0.83 -7.80
CA ALA A 59 -4.91 0.06 -9.02
C ALA A 59 -3.69 0.05 -9.96
N ILE A 60 -2.99 1.18 -10.11
CA ILE A 60 -1.74 1.27 -10.88
C ILE A 60 -0.65 0.41 -10.22
N ASN A 61 -0.51 0.50 -8.90
CA ASN A 61 0.43 -0.32 -8.12
C ASN A 61 0.18 -1.81 -8.33
N TYR A 62 -1.09 -2.23 -8.28
CA TYR A 62 -1.49 -3.61 -8.51
C TYR A 62 -1.17 -4.07 -9.95
N TYR A 63 -1.54 -3.26 -10.95
CA TYR A 63 -1.25 -3.55 -12.36
C TYR A 63 0.25 -3.73 -12.60
N GLU A 64 1.07 -2.78 -12.16
CA GLU A 64 2.53 -2.82 -12.33
C GLU A 64 3.15 -4.03 -11.63
N TYR A 65 2.72 -4.33 -10.40
CA TYR A 65 3.24 -5.47 -9.65
C TYR A 65 2.99 -6.82 -10.35
N TYR A 66 1.79 -7.04 -10.87
CA TYR A 66 1.43 -8.33 -11.49
C TYR A 66 1.86 -8.47 -12.95
N THR A 67 2.03 -7.35 -13.67
CA THR A 67 2.38 -7.38 -15.09
C THR A 67 3.84 -7.05 -15.39
N GLY A 68 4.52 -6.36 -14.46
CA GLY A 68 5.83 -5.75 -14.69
C GLY A 68 5.79 -4.52 -15.61
N ASP A 69 4.61 -4.07 -16.05
CA ASP A 69 4.43 -2.89 -16.90
C ASP A 69 4.34 -1.62 -16.04
N ASP A 70 5.42 -0.83 -16.05
CA ASP A 70 5.59 0.40 -15.28
C ASP A 70 5.22 1.68 -16.05
N ASN A 71 4.61 1.57 -17.24
CA ASN A 71 4.26 2.73 -18.07
C ASN A 71 3.35 3.75 -17.37
N TYR A 72 2.65 3.34 -16.32
CA TYR A 72 1.75 4.19 -15.52
C TYR A 72 2.38 4.68 -14.20
N SER A 73 3.65 4.33 -13.92
CA SER A 73 4.34 4.71 -12.69
C SER A 73 4.44 6.23 -12.54
N TYR A 74 4.78 6.95 -13.61
CA TYR A 74 4.84 8.41 -13.59
C TYR A 74 3.47 9.06 -13.29
N MET A 75 2.40 8.49 -13.84
CA MET A 75 1.02 8.93 -13.57
C MET A 75 0.68 8.79 -12.07
N ALA A 76 1.01 7.65 -11.45
CA ALA A 76 0.84 7.44 -10.01
C ALA A 76 1.69 8.41 -9.16
N ILE A 77 2.94 8.65 -9.54
CA ILE A 77 3.85 9.57 -8.84
C ILE A 77 3.32 11.00 -8.85
N LYS A 78 2.82 11.49 -9.99
CA LYS A 78 2.19 12.81 -10.07
C LYS A 78 0.99 12.92 -9.14
N ALA A 79 0.16 11.89 -9.06
CA ALA A 79 -1.00 11.87 -8.18
C ALA A 79 -0.62 11.85 -6.70
N LEU A 80 0.41 11.10 -6.30
CA LEU A 80 0.94 11.17 -4.94
C LEU A 80 1.50 12.56 -4.60
N ASN A 81 2.18 13.22 -5.54
CA ASN A 81 2.64 14.60 -5.33
C ASN A 81 1.48 15.57 -5.13
N PHE A 82 0.36 15.39 -5.84
CA PHE A 82 -0.87 16.14 -5.57
C PHE A 82 -1.42 15.84 -4.17
N LEU A 83 -1.56 14.57 -3.80
CA LEU A 83 -2.06 14.17 -2.48
C LEU A 83 -1.20 14.74 -1.34
N ASP A 84 0.11 14.86 -1.54
CA ASP A 84 1.03 15.47 -0.57
C ASP A 84 0.70 16.94 -0.27
N THR A 85 0.10 17.66 -1.22
CA THR A 85 -0.37 19.05 -0.99
C THR A 85 -1.59 19.12 -0.06
N LEU A 86 -2.29 18.00 0.14
CA LEU A 86 -3.46 17.88 1.01
C LEU A 86 -3.10 17.40 2.42
N ARG A 87 -1.82 17.11 2.66
CA ARG A 87 -1.33 16.55 3.92
C ARG A 87 -1.08 17.65 4.94
N ASP A 88 -1.44 17.38 6.20
CA ASP A 88 -1.01 18.21 7.31
C ASP A 88 0.47 17.99 7.58
N ALA A 89 1.28 19.00 7.24
CA ALA A 89 2.73 18.97 7.40
C ALA A 89 3.20 19.55 8.74
N ASN A 90 2.29 20.00 9.62
CA ASN A 90 2.68 20.61 10.89
C ASN A 90 2.86 19.54 11.99
N PRO A 91 4.09 19.26 12.47
CA PRO A 91 4.35 18.21 13.45
C PRO A 91 3.76 18.49 14.84
N THR A 92 3.22 19.68 15.09
CA THR A 92 2.56 20.00 16.36
C THR A 92 1.06 19.67 16.36
N ASN A 93 0.47 19.35 15.21
CA ASN A 93 -0.94 19.02 15.10
C ASN A 93 -1.16 17.52 15.38
N GLU A 94 -2.26 17.17 16.04
CA GLU A 94 -2.71 15.76 16.17
C GLU A 94 -2.94 15.14 14.78
N THR A 95 -3.38 15.93 13.80
CA THR A 95 -3.57 15.52 12.41
C THR A 95 -2.28 15.40 11.60
N TYR A 96 -1.09 15.55 12.20
CA TYR A 96 0.18 15.48 11.48
C TYR A 96 0.30 14.20 10.64
N GLY A 97 0.53 14.37 9.34
CA GLY A 97 0.62 13.27 8.39
C GLY A 97 -0.70 12.87 7.73
N ALA A 98 -1.86 13.26 8.28
CA ALA A 98 -3.17 12.99 7.71
C ALA A 98 -3.44 13.84 6.45
N LEU A 99 -4.24 13.32 5.54
CA LEU A 99 -4.71 14.01 4.34
C LEU A 99 -6.17 14.46 4.52
N VAL A 100 -6.46 15.71 4.15
CA VAL A 100 -7.84 16.18 4.04
C VAL A 100 -8.56 15.50 2.87
N MET A 101 -9.89 15.43 2.93
CA MET A 101 -10.68 14.69 1.93
C MET A 101 -10.54 15.22 0.50
N TYR A 102 -10.36 16.53 0.30
CA TYR A 102 -10.21 17.20 -0.99
C TYR A 102 -9.69 18.63 -0.76
N PRO A 103 -9.23 19.37 -1.80
CA PRO A 103 -8.76 20.74 -1.64
C PRO A 103 -9.75 21.66 -0.91
N ASN A 104 -9.29 22.40 0.10
CA ASN A 104 -10.08 23.26 0.98
C ASN A 104 -11.05 22.55 1.93
N SER A 105 -11.04 21.22 2.00
CA SER A 105 -11.75 20.49 3.05
C SER A 105 -11.02 20.66 4.39
N THR A 106 -11.78 20.66 5.48
CA THR A 106 -11.26 20.54 6.85
C THR A 106 -11.43 19.14 7.43
N ALA A 107 -12.02 18.22 6.66
CA ALA A 107 -12.29 16.86 7.09
C ALA A 107 -11.10 15.94 6.78
N TYR A 108 -10.60 15.25 7.80
CA TYR A 108 -9.65 14.16 7.67
C TYR A 108 -10.43 12.85 7.81
N SER A 109 -10.84 12.28 6.67
CA SER A 109 -11.59 11.01 6.62
C SER A 109 -10.66 9.84 6.88
N THR A 110 -11.06 8.95 7.78
CA THR A 110 -10.31 7.73 8.11
C THR A 110 -10.21 6.79 6.91
N GLU A 111 -11.32 6.59 6.18
CA GLU A 111 -11.38 5.77 4.96
C GLU A 111 -10.34 6.26 3.92
N ASN A 112 -10.39 7.54 3.56
CA ASN A 112 -9.49 8.13 2.57
C ASN A 112 -8.01 8.00 2.98
N ASN A 113 -7.73 8.02 4.28
CA ASN A 113 -6.36 7.88 4.78
C ASN A 113 -5.89 6.42 4.77
N TYR A 114 -6.75 5.42 4.92
CA TYR A 114 -6.39 4.01 4.65
C TYR A 114 -6.01 3.77 3.20
N ASP A 115 -6.78 4.34 2.28
CA ASP A 115 -6.50 4.27 0.85
C ASP A 115 -5.15 4.93 0.54
N ALA A 116 -4.94 6.15 1.06
CA ALA A 116 -3.72 6.91 0.85
C ALA A 116 -2.49 6.19 1.44
N TYR A 117 -2.59 5.65 2.66
CA TYR A 117 -1.53 4.85 3.27
C TYR A 117 -1.10 3.71 2.34
N SER A 118 -2.07 2.95 1.83
CA SER A 118 -1.80 1.79 0.96
C SER A 118 -1.26 2.21 -0.40
N ALA A 119 -1.71 3.34 -0.94
CA ALA A 119 -1.20 3.94 -2.17
C ALA A 119 0.27 4.34 -2.04
N TYR A 120 0.61 5.12 -1.00
CA TYR A 120 1.98 5.60 -0.73
C TYR A 120 2.92 4.44 -0.44
N TYR A 121 2.52 3.51 0.44
CA TYR A 121 3.38 2.41 0.88
C TYR A 121 3.83 1.53 -0.29
N HIS A 122 2.89 1.02 -1.09
CA HIS A 122 3.23 0.15 -2.21
C HIS A 122 3.95 0.89 -3.33
N ARG A 123 3.59 2.15 -3.60
CA ARG A 123 4.30 2.94 -4.59
C ARG A 123 5.74 3.23 -4.16
N GLY A 124 5.97 3.48 -2.87
CA GLY A 124 7.32 3.64 -2.32
C GLY A 124 8.19 2.41 -2.56
N ILE A 125 7.66 1.20 -2.36
CA ILE A 125 8.39 -0.04 -2.64
C ILE A 125 8.64 -0.21 -4.15
N LEU A 126 7.60 -0.12 -4.98
CA LEU A 126 7.71 -0.33 -6.44
C LEU A 126 8.67 0.67 -7.11
N SER A 127 8.61 1.94 -6.71
CA SER A 127 9.48 3.00 -7.24
C SER A 127 10.82 3.14 -6.52
N LYS A 128 11.08 2.31 -5.49
CA LYS A 128 12.26 2.41 -4.62
C LYS A 128 12.45 3.82 -4.03
N ASN A 129 11.35 4.48 -3.71
CA ASN A 129 11.33 5.85 -3.21
C ASN A 129 10.95 5.86 -1.72
N TYR A 130 11.98 5.94 -0.87
CA TYR A 130 11.81 5.95 0.58
C TYR A 130 10.98 7.13 1.09
N SER A 131 10.98 8.28 0.40
CA SER A 131 10.15 9.42 0.82
C SER A 131 8.65 9.09 0.80
N PHE A 132 8.20 8.22 -0.10
CA PHE A 132 6.81 7.75 -0.07
C PHE A 132 6.54 6.79 1.09
N ILE A 133 7.53 5.98 1.49
CA ILE A 133 7.43 5.12 2.68
C ILE A 133 7.33 5.98 3.95
N GLU A 134 8.13 7.04 4.07
CA GLU A 134 8.03 7.98 5.19
C GLU A 134 6.64 8.64 5.26
N LYS A 135 6.11 9.08 4.11
CA LYS A 135 4.75 9.64 4.03
C LYS A 135 3.69 8.61 4.43
N ALA A 136 3.81 7.36 3.97
CA ALA A 136 2.93 6.27 4.38
C ALA A 136 2.99 6.04 5.91
N ASN A 137 4.18 6.04 6.50
CA ASN A 137 4.35 5.85 7.94
C ASN A 137 3.72 6.98 8.76
N LEU A 138 3.78 8.22 8.27
CA LEU A 138 3.09 9.35 8.91
C LEU A 138 1.57 9.17 8.88
N ILE A 139 0.99 8.78 7.75
CA ILE A 139 -0.44 8.50 7.63
C ILE A 139 -0.84 7.33 8.56
N LYS A 140 -0.04 6.26 8.57
CA LYS A 140 -0.24 5.10 9.44
C LYS A 140 -0.24 5.50 10.91
N ASN A 141 0.72 6.32 11.33
CA ASN A 141 0.81 6.78 12.71
C ASN A 141 -0.45 7.55 13.11
N TYR A 142 -0.89 8.51 12.29
CA TYR A 142 -2.16 9.22 12.51
C TYR A 142 -3.36 8.27 12.65
N LEU A 143 -3.49 7.27 11.77
CA LEU A 143 -4.60 6.30 11.81
C LEU A 143 -4.61 5.48 13.11
N ILE A 144 -3.43 5.18 13.65
CA ILE A 144 -3.30 4.37 14.87
C ILE A 144 -3.44 5.22 16.13
N THR A 145 -2.91 6.44 16.15
CA THR A 145 -2.92 7.28 17.35
C THR A 145 -4.21 8.07 17.52
N GLU A 146 -4.78 8.59 16.41
CA GLU A 146 -5.91 9.50 16.48
C GLU A 146 -7.24 8.84 16.09
N MET A 147 -7.22 7.90 15.14
CA MET A 147 -8.47 7.32 14.62
C MET A 147 -8.89 6.05 15.35
N TRP A 148 -7.94 5.30 15.93
CA TRP A 148 -8.27 4.13 16.74
C TRP A 148 -8.70 4.54 18.15
N SER A 149 -9.91 4.19 18.54
CA SER A 149 -10.40 4.37 19.91
C SER A 149 -10.16 3.11 20.74
N ASN A 150 -9.39 3.20 21.84
CA ASN A 150 -9.10 2.06 22.72
C ASN A 150 -10.03 2.03 23.96
N SER A 151 -10.28 0.84 24.50
CA SER A 151 -11.05 0.59 25.74
C SER A 151 -10.52 1.20 27.01
N SER A 152 -9.24 1.51 27.06
CA SER A 152 -8.69 2.30 28.15
C SER A 152 -9.19 3.75 28.20
N GLU A 153 -9.78 4.27 27.11
CA GLU A 153 -10.19 5.67 26.98
C GLU A 153 -11.72 5.86 27.02
N SER A 154 -12.48 4.80 27.30
CA SER A 154 -13.94 4.87 27.34
C SER A 154 -14.42 5.77 28.49
N ASN A 155 -14.89 6.96 28.16
CA ASN A 155 -15.66 7.80 29.06
C ASN A 155 -17.16 7.46 28.91
N ASN A 156 -17.98 7.77 29.92
CA ASN A 156 -19.44 7.49 29.95
C ASN A 156 -20.26 8.03 28.75
N LEU A 157 -19.64 8.78 27.83
CA LEU A 157 -20.25 9.33 26.62
C LEU A 157 -20.03 8.46 25.36
N ASN A 158 -18.99 7.61 25.33
CA ASN A 158 -18.65 6.73 24.21
C ASN A 158 -18.48 5.29 24.74
N PRO A 159 -19.58 4.51 24.83
CA PRO A 159 -19.56 3.18 25.45
C PRO A 159 -18.92 2.08 24.58
N HIS A 160 -18.36 2.43 23.42
CA HIS A 160 -17.86 1.46 22.44
C HIS A 160 -16.38 1.70 22.14
N PRO A 161 -15.52 1.21 23.02
CA PRO A 161 -14.12 1.19 22.69
C PRO A 161 -13.74 0.04 21.76
N ASP A 162 -12.60 0.20 21.09
CA ASP A 162 -11.95 -0.73 20.17
C ASP A 162 -12.56 -0.71 18.75
N VAL A 163 -12.73 0.51 18.23
CA VAL A 163 -13.22 0.83 16.88
C VAL A 163 -12.45 2.00 16.28
N PHE A 164 -12.53 2.17 14.97
CA PHE A 164 -12.03 3.35 14.27
C PHE A 164 -13.11 4.42 14.14
N TRP A 165 -12.75 5.66 14.46
CA TRP A 165 -13.57 6.83 14.15
C TRP A 165 -13.67 7.04 12.64
N VAL A 166 -14.76 7.64 12.17
CA VAL A 166 -14.93 7.97 10.73
C VAL A 166 -14.01 9.11 10.27
N GLY A 167 -13.57 9.97 11.20
CA GLY A 167 -12.55 10.97 10.93
C GLY A 167 -12.17 11.78 12.15
N TYR A 168 -11.18 12.65 12.01
CA TYR A 168 -10.70 13.50 13.09
C TYR A 168 -11.83 14.41 13.63
N ASN A 169 -12.05 14.37 14.94
CA ASN A 169 -13.17 15.04 15.63
C ASN A 169 -14.58 14.68 15.08
N ASN A 170 -14.70 13.56 14.38
CA ASN A 170 -15.95 13.01 13.90
C ASN A 170 -16.11 11.56 14.40
N PHE A 171 -16.81 11.43 15.52
CA PHE A 171 -16.96 10.17 16.26
C PHE A 171 -18.12 9.29 15.74
N GLY A 172 -18.44 9.40 14.45
CA GLY A 172 -19.38 8.51 13.79
C GLY A 172 -18.79 7.11 13.62
N TYR A 173 -19.67 6.11 13.65
CA TYR A 173 -19.30 4.71 13.42
C TYR A 173 -19.74 4.32 12.01
N TYR A 174 -18.81 3.95 11.15
CA TYR A 174 -19.09 3.60 9.76
C TYR A 174 -18.46 2.24 9.45
N THR A 175 -19.05 1.49 8.52
CA THR A 175 -18.62 0.13 8.20
C THR A 175 -17.23 0.09 7.59
N ASP A 176 -16.94 1.02 6.68
CA ASP A 176 -15.69 1.18 5.96
C ASP A 176 -14.49 1.48 6.86
N PRO A 177 -14.48 2.44 7.82
CA PRO A 177 -13.35 2.59 8.73
C PRO A 177 -12.98 1.31 9.48
N GLN A 178 -13.98 0.49 9.83
CA GLN A 178 -13.74 -0.73 10.58
C GLN A 178 -13.08 -1.81 9.71
N SER A 179 -13.65 -2.08 8.53
CA SER A 179 -13.12 -3.11 7.63
C SER A 179 -11.84 -2.65 6.94
N TRP A 180 -11.75 -1.40 6.48
CA TRP A 180 -10.57 -0.90 5.75
C TRP A 180 -9.40 -0.71 6.71
N GLY A 181 -9.67 -0.44 7.99
CA GLY A 181 -8.65 -0.44 9.04
C GLY A 181 -7.93 -1.79 9.11
N VAL A 182 -8.68 -2.89 9.16
CA VAL A 182 -8.08 -4.24 9.17
C VAL A 182 -7.41 -4.58 7.84
N LEU A 183 -8.04 -4.27 6.71
CA LEU A 183 -7.48 -4.57 5.39
C LEU A 183 -6.16 -3.83 5.13
N SER A 184 -6.09 -2.57 5.54
CA SER A 184 -4.92 -1.71 5.30
C SER A 184 -3.86 -1.86 6.38
N LEU A 185 -4.21 -1.86 7.67
CA LEU A 185 -3.23 -1.89 8.77
C LEU A 185 -2.84 -3.30 9.19
N GLY A 186 -3.72 -4.28 8.97
CA GLY A 186 -3.60 -5.66 9.47
C GLY A 186 -4.41 -5.88 10.75
N ALA A 187 -4.20 -7.04 11.38
CA ALA A 187 -4.94 -7.42 12.60
C ALA A 187 -4.49 -6.66 13.86
N TYR A 188 -3.21 -6.27 13.93
CA TYR A 188 -2.60 -5.72 15.14
C TYR A 188 -1.75 -4.49 14.86
N GLY A 189 -1.77 -3.53 15.79
CA GLY A 189 -0.91 -2.36 15.79
C GLY A 189 0.43 -2.61 16.50
N PRO A 190 1.39 -1.68 16.37
CA PRO A 190 2.74 -1.81 16.92
C PRO A 190 2.79 -1.75 18.46
N ASN A 191 1.76 -1.23 19.13
CA ASN A 191 1.72 -1.08 20.59
C ASN A 191 0.71 -2.03 21.25
N GLY A 192 0.27 -3.07 20.54
CA GLY A 192 -0.68 -4.07 21.05
C GLY A 192 -2.15 -3.72 20.79
N GLU A 193 -2.42 -2.73 19.94
CA GLU A 193 -3.77 -2.47 19.43
C GLU A 193 -4.30 -3.72 18.71
N ASN A 194 -5.56 -4.09 18.99
CA ASN A 194 -6.21 -5.23 18.35
C ASN A 194 -7.33 -4.75 17.43
N PHE A 195 -6.99 -4.52 16.16
CA PHE A 195 -7.93 -3.97 15.18
C PHE A 195 -9.02 -4.96 14.79
N THR A 196 -8.87 -6.27 15.08
CA THR A 196 -9.94 -7.26 14.82
C THR A 196 -11.19 -6.98 15.66
N ARG A 197 -11.06 -6.26 16.78
CA ARG A 197 -12.19 -5.85 17.62
C ARG A 197 -13.16 -4.91 16.90
N ALA A 198 -12.70 -4.18 15.88
CA ALA A 198 -13.59 -3.40 15.01
C ALA A 198 -14.56 -4.30 14.23
N LEU A 199 -14.12 -5.50 13.83
CA LEU A 199 -14.99 -6.48 13.15
C LEU A 199 -15.96 -7.15 14.12
N GLU A 200 -15.52 -7.46 15.33
CA GLU A 200 -16.40 -7.95 16.40
C GLU A 200 -17.49 -6.91 16.72
N TRP A 201 -17.09 -5.64 16.83
CA TRP A 201 -18.01 -4.54 17.02
C TRP A 201 -18.99 -4.41 15.85
N LEU A 202 -18.51 -4.50 14.61
CA LEU A 202 -19.39 -4.53 13.44
C LEU A 202 -20.34 -5.72 13.50
N TYR A 203 -19.91 -6.90 13.90
CA TYR A 203 -20.81 -8.05 14.00
C TYR A 203 -21.89 -7.85 15.07
N LEU A 204 -21.53 -7.33 16.24
CA LEU A 204 -22.46 -7.15 17.37
C LEU A 204 -23.39 -5.94 17.19
N TYR A 205 -22.88 -4.84 16.63
CA TYR A 205 -23.58 -3.55 16.57
C TYR A 205 -23.85 -3.09 15.15
N GLY A 206 -22.92 -3.30 14.23
CA GLY A 206 -23.11 -3.04 12.79
C GLY A 206 -24.01 -4.06 12.08
N TYR A 207 -24.05 -5.30 12.56
CA TYR A 207 -24.89 -6.41 12.08
C TYR A 207 -26.00 -6.76 13.09
N GLY A 208 -25.73 -6.79 14.41
CA GLY A 208 -26.74 -7.18 15.41
C GLY A 208 -28.10 -6.43 15.41
N TYR A 209 -29.15 -7.16 15.82
CA TYR A 209 -30.61 -6.84 15.76
C TYR A 209 -31.07 -6.11 14.50
N ASN A 210 -31.71 -6.86 13.58
CA ASN A 210 -32.23 -6.40 12.30
C ASN A 210 -31.15 -6.06 11.24
N SER A 211 -30.18 -6.93 10.95
CA SER A 211 -29.34 -6.82 9.74
C SER A 211 -29.94 -7.48 8.51
N THR A 212 -30.74 -8.53 8.69
CA THR A 212 -31.39 -9.25 7.59
C THR A 212 -32.37 -8.33 6.88
N ARG A 213 -32.22 -8.15 5.57
CA ARG A 213 -33.13 -7.38 4.73
C ARG A 213 -33.64 -8.26 3.60
N HIS A 214 -34.96 -8.23 3.41
CA HIS A 214 -35.54 -8.78 2.19
C HIS A 214 -35.19 -7.84 1.04
N ASN A 215 -34.73 -8.35 -0.08
CA ASN A 215 -34.60 -7.58 -1.30
C ASN A 215 -35.74 -7.99 -2.24
N GLN A 216 -36.76 -7.14 -2.35
CA GLN A 216 -37.93 -7.44 -3.19
C GLN A 216 -37.59 -7.69 -4.66
N THR A 217 -36.56 -7.04 -5.19
CA THR A 217 -36.14 -7.19 -6.60
C THR A 217 -35.68 -8.62 -6.88
N TYR A 218 -35.05 -9.27 -5.90
CA TYR A 218 -34.48 -10.61 -6.00
C TYR A 218 -35.29 -11.65 -5.21
N ASN A 219 -36.35 -11.23 -4.52
CA ASN A 219 -37.19 -12.05 -3.65
C ASN A 219 -36.39 -12.94 -2.69
N THR A 220 -35.39 -12.37 -2.02
CA THR A 220 -34.48 -13.10 -1.12
C THR A 220 -34.15 -12.29 0.12
N GLU A 221 -33.88 -12.96 1.23
CA GLU A 221 -33.32 -12.34 2.43
C GLU A 221 -31.80 -12.39 2.41
N ILE A 222 -31.21 -11.25 2.76
CA ILE A 222 -29.79 -10.98 2.73
C ILE A 222 -29.36 -10.43 4.08
N ASP A 223 -28.32 -11.03 4.63
CA ASP A 223 -27.60 -10.50 5.76
C ASP A 223 -26.46 -9.61 5.28
N GLY A 224 -26.35 -8.41 5.84
CA GLY A 224 -25.26 -7.51 5.48
C GLY A 224 -25.21 -6.29 6.39
N PHE A 225 -24.36 -5.35 5.98
CA PHE A 225 -24.02 -4.15 6.73
C PHE A 225 -24.60 -2.91 6.07
N ASP A 226 -24.98 -1.93 6.88
CA ASP A 226 -25.39 -0.59 6.41
C ASP A 226 -24.13 0.29 6.19
N PHE A 227 -24.25 1.40 5.46
CA PHE A 227 -23.15 2.36 5.28
C PHE A 227 -22.78 3.01 6.63
N TRP A 228 -23.81 3.48 7.33
CA TRP A 228 -23.69 4.09 8.65
C TRP A 228 -24.38 3.18 9.68
N THR A 229 -23.64 2.70 10.68
CA THR A 229 -24.20 1.96 11.80
C THR A 229 -25.04 2.89 12.69
N LYS A 230 -26.34 2.91 12.42
CA LYS A 230 -27.38 3.62 13.17
C LYS A 230 -28.15 2.65 14.08
N PRO A 231 -28.85 3.15 15.13
CA PRO A 231 -29.74 2.32 15.95
C PRO A 231 -30.85 1.62 15.15
N VAL A 232 -31.30 2.24 14.06
CA VAL A 232 -32.22 1.63 13.09
C VAL A 232 -31.49 1.48 11.78
N LYS A 233 -31.12 0.25 11.47
CA LYS A 233 -30.60 -0.13 10.16
C LYS A 233 -31.75 -0.09 9.19
N ASN A 234 -31.57 0.46 8.00
CA ASN A 234 -32.63 0.47 7.01
C ASN A 234 -32.15 0.03 5.64
N SER A 235 -30.84 -0.12 5.44
CA SER A 235 -30.28 -0.58 4.19
C SER A 235 -29.28 -1.73 4.36
N THR A 236 -28.99 -2.37 3.24
CA THR A 236 -27.83 -3.25 3.07
C THR A 236 -26.96 -2.66 1.98
N TRP A 237 -25.74 -2.29 2.34
CA TRP A 237 -24.68 -1.82 1.46
C TRP A 237 -23.77 -2.99 1.09
N LEU A 238 -23.81 -3.39 -0.18
CA LEU A 238 -23.17 -4.63 -0.62
C LEU A 238 -21.67 -4.50 -0.84
N GLU A 239 -21.19 -3.31 -1.20
CA GLU A 239 -19.75 -3.05 -1.19
C GLU A 239 -19.19 -3.12 0.24
N GLY A 240 -19.83 -2.48 1.22
CA GLY A 240 -19.39 -2.58 2.61
C GLY A 240 -19.49 -4.01 3.15
N THR A 241 -20.53 -4.76 2.76
CA THR A 241 -20.69 -6.16 3.18
C THR A 241 -19.59 -7.06 2.64
N GLU A 242 -19.26 -6.96 1.35
CA GLU A 242 -18.10 -7.65 0.78
C GLU A 242 -16.78 -7.13 1.37
N GLY A 243 -16.72 -5.85 1.70
CA GLY A 243 -15.60 -5.25 2.40
C GLY A 243 -15.32 -5.90 3.76
N VAL A 244 -16.37 -6.14 4.55
CA VAL A 244 -16.28 -6.85 5.82
C VAL A 244 -15.89 -8.31 5.60
N ALA A 245 -16.44 -8.97 4.57
CA ALA A 245 -16.03 -10.33 4.21
C ALA A 245 -14.52 -10.40 3.89
N ALA A 246 -14.01 -9.44 3.12
CA ALA A 246 -12.58 -9.31 2.81
C ALA A 246 -11.74 -9.15 4.08
N ALA A 247 -12.22 -8.33 5.04
CA ALA A 247 -11.52 -8.12 6.29
C ALA A 247 -11.45 -9.42 7.12
N TYR A 248 -12.52 -10.21 7.18
CA TYR A 248 -12.52 -11.53 7.83
C TYR A 248 -11.54 -12.51 7.16
N TYR A 249 -11.52 -12.58 5.83
CA TYR A 249 -10.51 -13.39 5.12
C TYR A 249 -9.08 -12.94 5.45
N SER A 250 -8.84 -11.63 5.56
CA SER A 250 -7.50 -11.10 5.83
C SER A 250 -6.94 -11.48 7.21
N ILE A 251 -7.81 -11.80 8.16
CA ILE A 251 -7.43 -12.28 9.51
C ILE A 251 -7.54 -13.80 9.66
N GLY A 252 -7.84 -14.52 8.56
CA GLY A 252 -7.95 -15.98 8.54
C GLY A 252 -9.31 -16.55 8.98
N ASP A 253 -10.29 -15.70 9.27
CA ASP A 253 -11.66 -16.11 9.61
C ASP A 253 -12.46 -16.38 8.33
N ASN A 254 -12.18 -17.54 7.73
CA ASN A 254 -12.85 -17.96 6.49
C ASN A 254 -14.34 -18.23 6.68
N GLU A 255 -14.78 -18.63 7.88
CA GLU A 255 -16.19 -18.94 8.13
C GLU A 255 -17.06 -17.68 8.04
N MET A 256 -16.65 -16.61 8.73
CA MET A 256 -17.36 -15.32 8.67
C MET A 256 -17.20 -14.64 7.32
N GLY A 257 -16.02 -14.75 6.69
CA GLY A 257 -15.80 -14.28 5.32
C GLY A 257 -16.74 -14.96 4.32
N ASP A 258 -16.77 -16.30 4.31
CA ASP A 258 -17.62 -17.09 3.42
C ASP A 258 -19.11 -16.81 3.70
N TYR A 259 -19.49 -16.62 4.98
CA TYR A 259 -20.87 -16.28 5.34
C TYR A 259 -21.36 -15.03 4.62
N PHE A 260 -20.70 -13.88 4.82
CA PHE A 260 -21.15 -12.61 4.25
C PHE A 260 -20.97 -12.54 2.74
N HIS A 261 -19.91 -13.13 2.21
CA HIS A 261 -19.72 -13.24 0.75
C HIS A 261 -20.87 -14.02 0.07
N ASN A 262 -21.31 -15.12 0.69
CA ASN A 262 -22.46 -15.89 0.20
C ASN A 262 -23.80 -15.14 0.31
N GLN A 263 -23.91 -14.12 1.16
CA GLN A 263 -25.10 -13.27 1.22
C GLN A 263 -25.21 -12.41 -0.03
N THR A 264 -24.13 -11.74 -0.43
CA THR A 264 -24.12 -10.94 -1.67
C THR A 264 -24.37 -11.78 -2.91
N LYS A 265 -23.89 -13.03 -2.93
CA LYS A 265 -24.12 -13.98 -4.05
C LYS A 265 -25.60 -14.14 -4.43
N LYS A 266 -26.51 -14.01 -3.45
CA LYS A 266 -27.96 -14.15 -3.65
C LYS A 266 -28.58 -13.01 -4.48
N VAL A 267 -27.88 -11.89 -4.65
CA VAL A 267 -28.37 -10.72 -5.41
C VAL A 267 -27.57 -10.44 -6.69
N ILE A 268 -26.80 -11.42 -7.17
CA ILE A 268 -26.16 -11.33 -8.48
C ILE A 268 -27.24 -11.30 -9.55
N SER A 269 -27.26 -10.25 -10.35
CA SER A 269 -28.18 -10.12 -11.47
C SER A 269 -27.80 -11.04 -12.62
N ALA A 270 -28.73 -11.27 -13.56
CA ALA A 270 -28.53 -12.17 -14.70
C ALA A 270 -27.34 -11.79 -15.60
N ASN A 271 -26.89 -10.53 -15.59
CA ASN A 271 -25.71 -10.08 -16.33
C ASN A 271 -24.40 -10.17 -15.52
N GLY A 272 -24.45 -10.76 -14.32
CA GLY A 272 -23.32 -10.89 -13.40
C GLY A 272 -23.05 -9.68 -12.52
N GLY A 273 -23.73 -8.55 -12.74
CA GLY A 273 -23.57 -7.36 -11.91
C GLY A 273 -24.29 -7.46 -10.58
N ILE A 274 -23.74 -6.79 -9.58
CA ILE A 274 -24.29 -6.70 -8.22
C ILE A 274 -24.69 -5.26 -7.96
N ILE A 275 -25.86 -5.05 -7.37
CA ILE A 275 -26.35 -3.71 -7.04
C ILE A 275 -25.48 -3.05 -5.96
N TYR A 276 -25.50 -1.72 -5.86
CA TYR A 276 -24.72 -1.03 -4.82
C TYR A 276 -25.28 -1.27 -3.41
N SER A 277 -26.58 -1.04 -3.25
CA SER A 277 -27.29 -1.15 -1.98
C SER A 277 -28.80 -1.28 -2.18
N PHE A 278 -29.52 -1.66 -1.13
CA PHE A 278 -30.97 -1.67 -1.12
C PHE A 278 -31.53 -1.41 0.29
N SER A 279 -32.70 -0.79 0.34
CA SER A 279 -33.49 -0.55 1.55
C SER A 279 -34.94 -0.97 1.33
N GLU A 280 -35.57 -1.47 2.39
CA GLU A 280 -37.00 -1.82 2.41
C GLU A 280 -37.88 -0.76 3.05
N THR A 281 -37.29 0.29 3.63
CA THR A 281 -38.08 1.37 4.26
C THR A 281 -38.85 2.20 3.24
N ASN A 282 -38.35 2.27 1.99
CA ASN A 282 -39.05 2.80 0.82
C ASN A 282 -38.52 2.12 -0.45
N ALA A 283 -39.01 0.92 -0.79
CA ALA A 283 -38.48 0.14 -1.91
C ALA A 283 -38.49 0.88 -3.27
N LEU A 284 -39.40 1.85 -3.46
CA LEU A 284 -39.53 2.66 -4.69
C LEU A 284 -38.57 3.86 -4.76
N ASP A 285 -37.89 4.17 -3.65
CA ASP A 285 -37.07 5.38 -3.50
C ASP A 285 -35.60 5.06 -3.79
N ILE A 286 -35.19 5.15 -5.06
CA ILE A 286 -33.82 4.80 -5.50
C ILE A 286 -32.86 5.94 -5.18
N ARG A 287 -32.52 6.11 -3.89
CA ARG A 287 -31.57 7.12 -3.42
C ARG A 287 -30.20 6.54 -3.13
N TYR A 288 -29.16 7.25 -3.56
CA TYR A 288 -27.80 7.02 -3.11
C TYR A 288 -27.60 7.62 -1.71
N PRO A 289 -26.83 6.99 -0.80
CA PRO A 289 -26.25 5.65 -0.93
C PRO A 289 -27.17 4.52 -0.45
N ASP A 290 -28.30 4.80 0.21
CA ASP A 290 -29.03 3.80 1.03
C ASP A 290 -29.94 2.81 0.24
N ASN A 291 -30.36 3.13 -0.97
CA ASN A 291 -31.25 2.27 -1.78
C ASN A 291 -30.92 2.34 -3.28
N PHE A 292 -29.63 2.30 -3.61
CA PHE A 292 -29.15 2.45 -4.97
C PHE A 292 -29.09 1.10 -5.68
N ARG A 293 -30.25 0.64 -6.17
CA ARG A 293 -30.45 -0.69 -6.78
C ARG A 293 -29.90 -0.85 -8.21
N HIS A 294 -28.95 0.00 -8.61
CA HIS A 294 -28.25 -0.13 -9.89
C HIS A 294 -27.02 -1.01 -9.72
N ASN A 295 -26.71 -1.84 -10.73
CA ASN A 295 -25.47 -2.59 -10.77
C ASN A 295 -24.27 -1.64 -10.62
N SER A 296 -23.42 -1.94 -9.64
CA SER A 296 -22.26 -1.15 -9.29
C SER A 296 -20.98 -1.92 -9.55
N ILE A 297 -20.01 -1.23 -10.15
CA ILE A 297 -18.66 -1.75 -10.32
C ILE A 297 -18.04 -2.05 -8.94
N ALA A 298 -18.28 -1.21 -7.93
CA ALA A 298 -17.67 -1.38 -6.62
C ALA A 298 -18.10 -2.69 -5.95
N SER A 299 -19.41 -2.92 -5.79
CA SER A 299 -19.94 -4.17 -5.20
C SER A 299 -19.59 -5.40 -6.04
N THR A 300 -19.62 -5.28 -7.37
CA THR A 300 -19.27 -6.40 -8.26
C THR A 300 -17.78 -6.76 -8.16
N VAL A 301 -16.89 -5.76 -8.12
CA VAL A 301 -15.45 -6.00 -8.01
C VAL A 301 -15.10 -6.54 -6.62
N TRP A 302 -15.67 -6.00 -5.55
CA TRP A 302 -15.42 -6.54 -4.21
C TRP A 302 -15.80 -8.02 -4.10
N TYR A 303 -17.00 -8.39 -4.58
CA TYR A 303 -17.40 -9.80 -4.69
C TYR A 303 -16.37 -10.61 -5.48
N TYR A 304 -15.94 -10.09 -6.62
CA TYR A 304 -14.97 -10.76 -7.48
C TYR A 304 -13.61 -11.01 -6.78
N LEU A 305 -13.09 -10.01 -6.09
CA LEU A 305 -11.84 -10.12 -5.34
C LEU A 305 -11.97 -11.14 -4.20
N ASN A 306 -13.14 -11.21 -3.56
CA ASN A 306 -13.41 -12.14 -2.47
C ASN A 306 -13.57 -13.60 -2.92
N GLU A 307 -14.06 -13.88 -4.13
CA GLU A 307 -14.00 -15.23 -4.73
C GLU A 307 -12.54 -15.75 -4.80
N LYS A 308 -11.58 -14.82 -4.88
CA LYS A 308 -10.14 -15.10 -4.86
C LYS A 308 -9.43 -14.80 -3.55
N LYS A 309 -10.17 -14.32 -2.54
CA LYS A 309 -9.64 -13.87 -1.25
C LYS A 309 -8.51 -12.83 -1.41
N ILE A 310 -8.63 -11.95 -2.40
CA ILE A 310 -7.67 -10.88 -2.67
C ILE A 310 -8.01 -9.66 -1.81
N ASN A 311 -7.05 -9.23 -0.99
CA ASN A 311 -7.11 -7.94 -0.31
C ASN A 311 -6.52 -6.83 -1.22
N PRO A 312 -7.33 -5.88 -1.74
CA PRO A 312 -6.82 -4.83 -2.63
C PRO A 312 -5.94 -3.78 -1.93
N PHE A 313 -5.93 -3.74 -0.59
CA PHE A 313 -5.07 -2.86 0.20
C PHE A 313 -3.66 -3.41 0.38
N LYS A 314 -3.36 -4.62 -0.08
CA LYS A 314 -2.07 -5.28 0.13
C LYS A 314 -1.52 -5.85 -1.17
N LEU A 315 -0.25 -5.57 -1.43
CA LEU A 315 0.56 -6.35 -2.37
C LEU A 315 1.51 -7.22 -1.57
N ASN A 316 1.83 -8.41 -2.09
CA ASN A 316 2.82 -9.30 -1.49
C ASN A 316 4.24 -8.82 -1.82
N LEU A 317 4.54 -7.59 -1.38
CA LEU A 317 5.81 -6.90 -1.52
C LEU A 317 6.52 -6.90 -0.17
N THR A 318 7.80 -7.27 -0.15
CA THR A 318 8.64 -7.17 1.04
C THR A 318 9.42 -5.86 1.06
N LEU A 319 9.66 -5.36 2.26
CA LEU A 319 10.50 -4.18 2.53
C LEU A 319 11.99 -4.46 2.34
N ASP A 320 12.37 -5.69 1.97
CA ASP A 320 13.76 -6.14 1.77
C ASP A 320 14.53 -5.33 0.71
N VAL A 321 13.82 -4.43 0.01
CA VAL A 321 14.38 -3.45 -0.92
C VAL A 321 15.12 -2.31 -0.19
N PHE A 322 14.77 -2.02 1.07
CA PHE A 322 15.35 -0.93 1.85
C PHE A 322 16.24 -1.44 2.98
N CYS A 323 17.27 -0.67 3.32
CA CYS A 323 18.23 -0.97 4.38
C CYS A 323 18.11 0.05 5.52
N ASP A 324 18.28 -0.42 6.75
CA ASP A 324 18.36 0.44 7.94
C ASP A 324 19.76 0.46 8.56
N ALA A 325 20.58 -0.52 8.22
CA ALA A 325 21.99 -0.64 8.55
C ALA A 325 22.74 -1.34 7.39
N ASN A 326 24.06 -1.27 7.41
CA ASN A 326 24.90 -1.96 6.41
C ASN A 326 24.69 -3.48 6.44
N ASP A 327 24.36 -4.06 7.60
CA ASP A 327 24.09 -5.49 7.74
C ASP A 327 22.81 -5.95 7.00
N ASN A 328 21.96 -5.02 6.56
CA ASN A 328 20.81 -5.31 5.69
C ASN A 328 21.19 -5.41 4.21
N CYS A 329 22.43 -5.09 3.85
CA CYS A 329 22.91 -5.10 2.47
C CYS A 329 23.76 -6.33 2.18
N SER A 330 23.63 -6.86 0.97
CA SER A 330 24.36 -8.06 0.55
C SER A 330 25.66 -7.73 -0.17
N GLY A 331 26.72 -8.51 0.07
CA GLY A 331 27.99 -8.37 -0.65
C GLY A 331 28.72 -7.08 -0.30
N ASN A 332 29.10 -6.31 -1.33
CA ASN A 332 29.88 -5.07 -1.21
C ASN A 332 29.00 -3.80 -1.14
N GLN A 333 27.76 -3.96 -0.73
CA GLN A 333 26.80 -2.87 -0.66
C GLN A 333 26.81 -2.22 0.72
N VAL A 334 26.67 -0.89 0.76
CA VAL A 334 26.41 -0.13 1.98
C VAL A 334 25.04 0.47 1.96
N CYS A 335 24.48 0.66 3.14
CA CYS A 335 23.22 1.34 3.25
C CYS A 335 23.40 2.84 3.05
N ASN A 336 22.82 3.38 1.98
CA ASN A 336 22.72 4.82 1.83
C ASN A 336 21.59 5.33 2.72
N TYR A 337 21.92 5.87 3.89
CA TYR A 337 20.93 6.34 4.88
C TYR A 337 19.98 7.44 4.37
N SER A 338 20.34 8.16 3.31
CA SER A 338 19.46 9.18 2.71
C SER A 338 18.40 8.59 1.79
N THR A 339 18.73 7.52 1.06
CA THR A 339 17.81 6.84 0.13
C THR A 339 17.22 5.55 0.70
N ARG A 340 17.81 5.06 1.80
CA ARG A 340 17.61 3.73 2.40
C ARG A 340 17.79 2.59 1.42
N LEU A 341 18.59 2.76 0.36
CA LEU A 341 18.91 1.70 -0.59
C LEU A 341 20.31 1.18 -0.36
N CYS A 342 20.47 -0.13 -0.54
CA CYS A 342 21.79 -0.73 -0.67
C CYS A 342 22.44 -0.23 -1.96
N GLN A 343 23.59 0.40 -1.83
CA GLN A 343 24.37 0.92 -2.94
C GLN A 343 25.69 0.20 -2.97
N ASP A 344 26.09 -0.24 -4.17
CA ASP A 344 27.41 -0.79 -4.36
C ASP A 344 28.44 0.29 -3.97
N LEU A 345 29.38 -0.07 -3.11
CA LEU A 345 30.55 0.75 -2.88
C LEU A 345 31.36 0.78 -4.17
N ASN A 346 31.21 1.84 -4.96
CA ASN A 346 32.24 2.21 -5.92
C ASN A 346 33.45 2.63 -5.11
N CYS A 347 34.43 1.74 -4.95
CA CYS A 347 35.72 2.07 -4.35
C CYS A 347 36.34 3.19 -5.21
N GLN A 348 36.25 4.43 -4.74
CA GLN A 348 36.95 5.55 -5.34
C GLN A 348 38.38 5.58 -4.81
N ILE A 349 39.31 5.98 -5.67
CA ILE A 349 40.67 6.34 -5.28
C ILE A 349 40.54 7.35 -4.13
N ASP A 350 41.11 7.02 -2.97
CA ASP A 350 41.17 7.83 -1.73
C ASP A 350 40.01 7.71 -0.71
N TYR A 351 39.08 6.75 -0.84
CA TYR A 351 38.05 6.52 0.18
C TYR A 351 37.91 5.04 0.58
N GLU A 352 38.37 4.71 1.78
CA GLU A 352 38.08 3.42 2.43
C GLU A 352 37.03 3.60 3.54
N PRO A 353 35.82 3.03 3.37
CA PRO A 353 34.85 3.01 4.45
C PRO A 353 35.35 2.14 5.62
N PHE A 354 35.11 2.60 6.84
CA PHE A 354 35.44 1.87 8.06
C PHE A 354 34.79 0.47 8.04
N ASN A 355 35.57 -0.59 8.29
CA ASN A 355 35.20 -2.02 8.21
C ASN A 355 34.90 -2.62 6.81
N HIS A 356 35.41 -2.03 5.71
CA HIS A 356 35.32 -2.64 4.39
C HIS A 356 36.70 -2.99 3.82
N HIS A 357 36.83 -4.13 3.14
CA HIS A 357 38.00 -4.47 2.32
C HIS A 357 37.66 -4.24 0.85
N CYS A 358 38.06 -3.08 0.32
CA CYS A 358 38.00 -2.82 -1.12
C CYS A 358 39.09 -3.64 -1.81
N TYR A 359 38.73 -4.81 -2.35
CA TYR A 359 39.63 -5.55 -3.23
C TYR A 359 39.66 -4.85 -4.59
N HIS A 360 40.83 -4.38 -5.00
CA HIS A 360 41.00 -3.87 -6.35
C HIS A 360 40.79 -5.01 -7.35
N ASN A 361 40.22 -4.73 -8.53
CA ASN A 361 40.01 -5.74 -9.58
C ASN A 361 41.33 -6.40 -10.04
N CYS A 362 42.46 -5.80 -9.69
CA CYS A 362 43.80 -6.31 -9.95
C CYS A 362 44.45 -7.05 -8.77
N ASP A 363 43.86 -7.05 -7.57
CA ASP A 363 44.34 -7.84 -6.41
C ASP A 363 44.00 -9.32 -6.62
N LEU A 364 44.75 -9.96 -7.52
CA LEU A 364 44.50 -11.33 -7.97
C LEU A 364 45.16 -12.36 -7.08
N ASN A 365 46.11 -11.94 -6.24
CA ASN A 365 46.83 -12.82 -5.32
C ASN A 365 46.29 -12.71 -3.86
N TYR A 366 45.32 -11.82 -3.61
CA TYR A 366 44.70 -11.53 -2.32
C TYR A 366 45.69 -11.01 -1.27
N ASP A 367 46.70 -10.25 -1.70
CA ASP A 367 47.72 -9.68 -0.82
C ASP A 367 47.32 -8.34 -0.19
N LYS A 368 46.11 -7.86 -0.50
CA LYS A 368 45.56 -6.59 -0.03
C LYS A 368 46.32 -5.39 -0.59
N ILE A 369 46.79 -5.44 -1.85
CA ILE A 369 47.26 -4.24 -2.54
C ILE A 369 46.18 -3.15 -2.47
N HIS A 370 46.51 -2.05 -1.80
CA HIS A 370 45.69 -0.85 -1.78
C HIS A 370 46.14 0.07 -2.94
N PHE A 371 45.18 0.82 -3.50
CA PHE A 371 45.29 1.64 -4.72
C PHE A 371 46.67 2.16 -5.12
N HIS A 372 47.15 1.80 -6.32
CA HIS A 372 48.27 2.44 -7.03
C HIS A 372 49.53 2.77 -6.19
N ASP A 373 49.72 2.08 -5.07
CA ASP A 373 50.87 2.28 -4.23
C ASP A 373 52.02 1.42 -4.76
N TYR A 374 53.04 2.09 -5.29
CA TYR A 374 54.25 1.42 -5.73
C TYR A 374 54.94 0.69 -4.58
N ASP A 375 54.71 1.11 -3.33
CA ASP A 375 55.27 0.45 -2.14
C ASP A 375 54.62 -0.93 -1.90
N ASP A 376 53.34 -1.10 -2.20
CA ASP A 376 52.63 -2.38 -2.08
C ASP A 376 53.04 -3.36 -3.20
N LEU A 377 53.12 -2.88 -4.45
CA LEU A 377 53.66 -3.70 -5.56
C LEU A 377 55.11 -4.12 -5.27
N MET A 378 55.91 -3.23 -4.68
CA MET A 378 57.28 -3.51 -4.28
C MET A 378 57.35 -4.50 -3.11
N LEU A 379 56.38 -4.46 -2.17
CA LEU A 379 56.26 -5.41 -1.08
C LEU A 379 55.93 -6.80 -1.61
N ALA A 380 54.96 -6.93 -2.52
CA ALA A 380 54.61 -8.18 -3.20
C ALA A 380 55.82 -8.77 -3.95
N TYR A 381 56.60 -7.92 -4.64
CA TYR A 381 57.82 -8.34 -5.34
C TYR A 381 58.93 -8.80 -4.36
N LYS A 382 59.11 -8.09 -3.24
CA LYS A 382 60.06 -8.48 -2.18
C LYS A 382 59.65 -9.80 -1.51
N CYS A 383 58.35 -10.04 -1.34
CA CYS A 383 57.82 -11.32 -0.87
C CYS A 383 58.07 -12.44 -1.88
N PHE A 384 57.78 -12.22 -3.17
CA PHE A 384 58.05 -13.18 -4.26
C PHE A 384 59.53 -13.59 -4.31
N LEU A 385 60.44 -12.61 -4.18
CA LEU A 385 61.88 -12.84 -4.19
C LEU A 385 62.43 -13.45 -2.87
N GLY A 386 61.56 -13.70 -1.88
CA GLY A 386 61.97 -14.23 -0.57
C GLY A 386 62.81 -13.27 0.27
N ILE A 387 62.82 -11.98 -0.09
CA ILE A 387 63.56 -10.93 0.59
C ILE A 387 62.88 -10.59 1.92
N ASN A 388 61.54 -10.65 1.97
CA ASN A 388 60.76 -10.45 3.17
C ASN A 388 60.19 -11.79 3.66
N LYS A 389 60.42 -12.16 4.93
CA LYS A 389 60.16 -13.53 5.43
C LYS A 389 58.79 -13.75 6.08
N ASN A 390 58.00 -12.69 6.25
CA ASN A 390 56.68 -12.74 6.91
C ASN A 390 55.56 -12.32 5.94
N CYS A 391 55.43 -13.01 4.82
CA CYS A 391 54.36 -12.76 3.86
C CYS A 391 53.29 -13.85 4.03
N SER A 392 52.08 -13.46 4.45
CA SER A 392 50.95 -14.35 4.74
C SER A 392 50.23 -14.90 3.49
N ASN A 393 50.76 -14.63 2.30
CA ASN A 393 50.00 -14.65 1.03
C ASN A 393 50.60 -15.67 0.04
N ASN A 394 49.94 -15.91 -1.09
CA ASN A 394 50.35 -16.93 -2.07
C ASN A 394 51.45 -16.43 -3.04
N TYR A 395 52.50 -15.83 -2.49
CA TYR A 395 53.55 -15.08 -3.20
C TYR A 395 54.44 -15.91 -4.13
N GLN A 396 54.23 -17.22 -4.24
CA GLN A 396 55.02 -18.09 -5.14
C GLN A 396 54.31 -18.33 -6.48
N ASN A 397 53.05 -17.90 -6.63
CA ASN A 397 52.32 -18.08 -7.88
C ASN A 397 52.64 -16.96 -8.89
N TRP A 398 53.65 -17.21 -9.72
CA TRP A 398 54.15 -16.27 -10.73
C TRP A 398 53.08 -15.82 -11.74
N GLU A 399 52.13 -16.69 -12.08
CA GLU A 399 51.06 -16.34 -13.02
C GLU A 399 50.09 -15.31 -12.44
N TYR A 400 49.84 -15.34 -11.13
CA TYR A 400 49.03 -14.31 -10.47
C TYR A 400 49.78 -12.99 -10.37
N MET A 401 51.05 -13.01 -9.95
CA MET A 401 51.92 -11.81 -9.91
C MET A 401 52.00 -11.13 -11.28
N LYS A 402 52.14 -11.90 -12.36
CA LYS A 402 52.24 -11.37 -13.72
C LYS A 402 50.91 -10.75 -14.18
N LYS A 403 49.78 -11.40 -13.92
CA LYS A 403 48.44 -10.86 -14.28
C LYS A 403 48.11 -9.60 -13.50
N GLU A 404 48.45 -9.58 -12.22
CA GLU A 404 48.28 -8.44 -11.33
C GLU A 404 49.15 -7.26 -11.75
N TYR A 405 50.44 -7.48 -12.01
CA TYR A 405 51.31 -6.45 -12.60
C TYR A 405 50.74 -5.92 -13.92
N GLN A 406 50.35 -6.82 -14.84
CA GLN A 406 49.76 -6.41 -16.13
C GLN A 406 48.47 -5.62 -15.95
N CYS A 407 47.63 -5.99 -14.98
CA CYS A 407 46.43 -5.25 -14.65
C CYS A 407 46.77 -3.85 -14.09
N PHE A 408 47.80 -3.76 -13.23
CA PHE A 408 48.31 -2.52 -12.64
C PHE A 408 48.90 -1.55 -13.69
N VAL A 409 49.75 -2.01 -14.61
CA VAL A 409 50.34 -1.11 -15.64
C VAL A 409 49.40 -0.74 -16.78
N ASN A 410 48.34 -1.53 -17.03
CA ASN A 410 47.45 -1.30 -18.18
C ASN A 410 46.14 -0.59 -17.83
N ASN A 411 45.68 -0.58 -16.58
CA ASN A 411 44.53 0.21 -16.12
C ASN A 411 45.00 1.63 -15.72
N LYS A 412 45.09 2.53 -16.71
CA LYS A 412 45.31 3.97 -16.48
C LYS A 412 44.02 4.72 -16.21
#